data_AF-A0A0B0MG90-F1
#
_entry.id   AF-A0A0B0MG90-F1
#
_cell.length_a   1.000
_cell.length_b   1.000
_cell.length_c   1.000
_cell.angle_alpha   90.00
_cell.angle_beta   90.00
_cell.angle_gamma   90.00
#
_symmetry.space_group_name_H-M   'P 1'
#
loop_
_entity.id
_entity.type
_entity.pdbx_description
1 polymer ?
#
loop_
_entity_poly.entity_id
_entity_poly.type
_entity_poly.pdbx_seq_one_letter_code
_entity_poly.pdbx_strand_id
1 'polypeptide(L)'
;MSSLLESCKLMDQSSSALSTVAIASAALSCEAARANLSAFDLTDSGDGSVSKEDIGVSSDIKVLLNGSKLAVSSNKGDDKVNTDSFSKIPVVYGNVREAVKSLHSVIRVVSNSGEKLGGKVLHLCFELRNLGEDSLERVRSNLGSVGVEGLKGIFEKECLSEESLRNGVKLAVEAGLEKDYVKLVKDVELVLRIVWKIVAWEAVSAFFVLEGVEFLNEKTGGKGGEFDGGNVKAEKKKKKKVLLGKGTSVIVEMIKDRLMSKGEDPKSADFDGLLKKVKEILESNESRRIPKTPKGTRDFAKEQMTIRKKAFSIITKVFERHCATALDTPAFELKETLTGKYGEDSKLIYDLADQGGELCSLRYDLTVPFSRYVAMNGLTSFKRYHIDKVWRRDNPSKGRYREFYQCDFDIAGQYEKMGPDFEVVRILSEVLNALNIGDYEIKLNHRKLLDGVLEICGVPPAKFRTICSSIDKLDKQSFEQAVRATETQVLVAILGDKLAVAAELVSELWDVDIKAEYKVHKKVMKHIEYAIDSKIPWMVIVGERELNEGIVKLKNIETTTEEAIPRSNLVGELQQRLKLDP
;
A
#
# COMPACT_ATOMS: atom_id res chain seq x y z
N MET A 1 43.66 -14.75 23.09
CA MET A 1 43.02 -13.62 22.36
C MET A 1 42.76 -13.97 20.89
N SER A 2 43.70 -14.61 20.16
CA SER A 2 43.46 -15.11 18.78
C SER A 2 42.28 -16.10 18.68
N SER A 3 42.21 -17.07 19.59
CA SER A 3 41.12 -18.07 19.63
C SER A 3 39.74 -17.46 19.92
N LEU A 4 39.65 -16.40 20.74
CA LEU A 4 38.38 -15.71 21.01
C LEU A 4 37.86 -14.96 19.78
N LEU A 5 38.76 -14.27 19.08
CA LEU A 5 38.42 -13.55 17.85
C LEU A 5 37.99 -14.51 16.74
N GLU A 6 38.62 -15.68 16.66
CA GLU A 6 38.24 -16.74 15.71
C GLU A 6 36.85 -17.30 15.99
N SER A 7 36.52 -17.62 17.25
CA SER A 7 35.16 -18.00 17.65
C SER A 7 34.13 -16.91 17.34
N CYS A 8 34.46 -15.65 17.58
CA CYS A 8 33.57 -14.54 17.24
C CYS A 8 33.32 -14.41 15.74
N LYS A 9 34.33 -14.64 14.89
CA LYS A 9 34.18 -14.66 13.42
C LYS A 9 33.26 -15.80 12.97
N LEU A 10 33.39 -16.98 13.56
CA LEU A 10 32.50 -18.11 13.27
C LEU A 10 31.05 -17.81 13.70
N MET A 11 30.87 -17.20 14.87
CA MET A 11 29.56 -16.76 15.34
C MET A 11 28.94 -15.69 14.43
N ASP A 12 29.72 -14.71 13.98
CA ASP A 12 29.28 -13.67 13.05
C ASP A 12 28.82 -14.26 11.70
N GLN A 13 29.61 -15.17 11.13
CA GLN A 13 29.23 -15.89 9.92
C GLN A 13 27.95 -16.72 10.11
N SER A 14 27.87 -17.48 11.20
CA SER A 14 26.74 -18.36 11.49
C SER A 14 25.45 -17.59 11.80
N SER A 15 25.54 -16.47 12.52
CA SER A 15 24.39 -15.60 12.83
C SER A 15 23.90 -14.81 11.60
N SER A 16 24.82 -14.38 10.73
CA SER A 16 24.46 -13.79 9.42
C SER A 16 23.73 -14.79 8.51
N ALA A 17 24.22 -16.04 8.47
CA ALA A 17 23.56 -17.11 7.74
C ALA A 17 22.17 -17.42 8.33
N LEU A 18 22.06 -17.52 9.66
CA LEU A 18 20.79 -17.77 10.35
C LEU A 18 19.77 -16.68 10.02
N SER A 19 20.16 -15.41 10.10
CA SER A 19 19.27 -14.27 9.81
C SER A 19 18.65 -14.37 8.41
N THR A 20 19.42 -14.83 7.43
CA THR A 20 18.93 -15.01 6.05
C THR A 20 18.01 -16.22 5.93
N VAL A 21 18.40 -17.37 6.46
CA VAL A 21 17.62 -18.62 6.38
C VAL A 21 16.32 -18.51 7.17
N ALA A 22 16.34 -17.85 8.33
CA ALA A 22 15.15 -17.68 9.17
C ALA A 22 14.04 -16.90 8.44
N ILE A 23 14.40 -15.95 7.56
CA ILE A 23 13.41 -15.19 6.76
C ILE A 23 12.72 -16.10 5.75
N ALA A 24 13.47 -17.01 5.12
CA ALA A 24 12.92 -18.03 4.25
C ALA A 24 11.98 -18.97 5.01
N SER A 25 12.38 -19.43 6.20
CA SER A 25 11.52 -20.25 7.08
C SER A 25 10.23 -19.51 7.47
N ALA A 26 10.34 -18.24 7.86
CA ALA A 26 9.19 -17.41 8.23
C ALA A 26 8.21 -17.21 7.07
N ALA A 27 8.72 -16.96 5.86
CA ALA A 27 7.89 -16.81 4.67
C ALA A 27 7.12 -18.11 4.36
N LEU A 28 7.76 -19.29 4.47
CA LEU A 28 7.06 -20.58 4.34
C LEU A 28 5.96 -20.72 5.39
N SER A 29 6.25 -20.40 6.65
CA SER A 29 5.27 -20.43 7.74
C SER A 29 4.10 -19.47 7.49
N CYS A 30 4.35 -18.26 6.95
CA CYS A 30 3.29 -17.33 6.59
C CYS A 30 2.33 -17.93 5.55
N GLU A 31 2.82 -18.69 4.56
CA GLU A 31 1.95 -19.36 3.59
C GLU A 31 1.23 -20.57 4.20
N ALA A 32 1.93 -21.36 5.02
CA ALA A 32 1.37 -22.52 5.71
C ALA A 32 0.21 -22.12 6.62
N ALA A 33 0.39 -21.05 7.41
CA ALA A 33 -0.62 -20.52 8.30
C ALA A 33 -1.64 -19.59 7.62
N ARG A 34 -1.44 -19.25 6.34
CA ARG A 34 -2.24 -18.25 5.59
C ARG A 34 -2.29 -16.90 6.31
N ALA A 35 -1.14 -16.47 6.82
CA ALA A 35 -1.00 -15.27 7.63
C ALA A 35 -1.38 -13.97 6.88
N ASN A 36 -1.79 -12.96 7.65
CA ASN A 36 -2.04 -11.63 7.14
C ASN A 36 -0.72 -10.91 6.79
N LEU A 37 -0.64 -10.34 5.59
CA LEU A 37 0.55 -9.67 5.10
C LEU A 37 0.63 -8.18 5.42
N SER A 38 -0.38 -7.59 6.06
CA SER A 38 -0.41 -6.16 6.40
C SER A 38 0.75 -5.75 7.31
N ALA A 39 1.25 -6.66 8.15
CA ALA A 39 2.43 -6.43 8.99
C ALA A 39 3.70 -6.11 8.17
N PHE A 40 3.76 -6.52 6.90
CA PHE A 40 4.88 -6.26 6.01
C PHE A 40 4.69 -4.98 5.16
N ASP A 41 3.58 -4.25 5.32
CA ASP A 41 3.31 -2.96 4.67
C ASP A 41 4.02 -1.78 5.33
N LEU A 42 5.26 -2.01 5.77
CA LEU A 42 6.12 -0.96 6.29
C LEU A 42 6.67 -0.11 5.15
N THR A 43 6.57 1.21 5.31
CA THR A 43 7.16 2.20 4.41
C THR A 43 8.15 3.04 5.18
N ASP A 44 9.31 3.32 4.59
CA ASP A 44 10.23 4.32 5.12
C ASP A 44 9.57 5.71 5.00
N SER A 45 9.01 6.19 6.10
CA SER A 45 8.45 7.54 6.22
C SER A 45 9.55 8.60 6.31
N GLY A 46 10.83 8.20 6.50
CA GLY A 46 11.96 9.10 6.63
C GLY A 46 11.97 9.95 7.92
N ASP A 47 10.99 9.74 8.80
CA ASP A 47 10.85 10.42 10.10
C ASP A 47 11.52 9.66 11.26
N GLY A 48 12.19 8.54 10.95
CA GLY A 48 12.85 7.68 11.94
C GLY A 48 11.89 6.87 12.82
N SER A 49 10.58 6.85 12.52
CA SER A 49 9.59 6.13 13.33
C SER A 49 9.60 4.61 13.13
N VAL A 50 10.21 4.12 12.05
CA VAL A 50 10.32 2.69 11.71
C VAL A 50 11.77 2.33 11.42
N SER A 51 12.25 1.23 12.00
CA SER A 51 13.62 0.75 11.79
C SER A 51 13.86 0.35 10.34
N LYS A 52 15.03 0.74 9.79
CA LYS A 52 15.45 0.39 8.43
C LYS A 52 15.57 -1.13 8.25
N GLU A 53 15.94 -1.86 9.30
CA GLU A 53 16.04 -3.31 9.23
C GLU A 53 14.65 -3.95 9.15
N ASP A 54 13.66 -3.42 9.87
CA ASP A 54 12.27 -3.92 9.82
C ASP A 54 11.67 -3.76 8.42
N ILE A 55 11.95 -2.63 7.77
CA ILE A 55 11.56 -2.36 6.38
C ILE A 55 12.28 -3.32 5.43
N GLY A 56 13.58 -3.54 5.66
CA GLY A 56 14.37 -4.51 4.90
C GLY A 56 13.81 -5.93 4.99
N VAL A 57 13.50 -6.41 6.20
CA VAL A 57 12.86 -7.71 6.43
C VAL A 57 11.51 -7.79 5.74
N SER A 58 10.67 -6.75 5.88
CA SER A 58 9.36 -6.68 5.25
C SER A 58 9.44 -6.77 3.73
N SER A 59 10.43 -6.09 3.14
CA SER A 59 10.73 -6.18 1.71
C SER A 59 11.11 -7.60 1.31
N ASP A 60 12.04 -8.24 2.03
CA ASP A 60 12.53 -9.59 1.73
C ASP A 60 11.43 -10.65 1.81
N ILE A 61 10.55 -10.56 2.82
CA ILE A 61 9.39 -11.45 2.93
C ILE A 61 8.42 -11.24 1.77
N LYS A 62 8.13 -9.99 1.40
CA LYS A 62 7.30 -9.68 0.23
C LYS A 62 7.90 -10.22 -1.07
N VAL A 63 9.23 -10.23 -1.20
CA VAL A 63 9.92 -10.86 -2.34
C VAL A 63 9.62 -12.36 -2.38
N LEU A 64 9.77 -13.05 -1.26
CA LEU A 64 9.54 -14.50 -1.17
C LEU A 64 8.08 -14.86 -1.45
N LEU A 65 7.14 -14.06 -0.92
CA LEU A 65 5.70 -14.26 -1.02
C LEU A 65 5.06 -13.69 -2.29
N ASN A 66 5.85 -13.13 -3.21
CA ASN A 66 5.34 -12.46 -4.39
C ASN A 66 4.49 -13.40 -5.26
N GLY A 67 3.22 -13.04 -5.48
CA GLY A 67 2.27 -13.80 -6.26
C GLY A 67 1.55 -14.91 -5.48
N SER A 68 1.79 -15.04 -4.18
CA SER A 68 1.05 -15.97 -3.32
C SER A 68 -0.45 -15.69 -3.35
N LYS A 69 -1.25 -16.76 -3.45
CA LYS A 69 -2.71 -16.72 -3.25
C LYS A 69 -3.14 -17.30 -1.90
N LEU A 70 -2.17 -17.71 -1.07
CA LEU A 70 -2.41 -18.30 0.26
C LEU A 70 -2.29 -17.27 1.38
N ALA A 71 -1.27 -16.41 1.29
CA ALA A 71 -1.09 -15.32 2.23
C ALA A 71 -1.96 -14.12 1.81
N VAL A 72 -2.73 -13.56 2.76
CA VAL A 72 -3.80 -12.61 2.46
C VAL A 72 -3.32 -11.19 2.73
N SER A 73 -3.39 -10.33 1.70
CA SER A 73 -3.39 -8.87 1.92
C SER A 73 -4.83 -8.48 2.28
N SER A 74 -5.10 -8.11 3.52
CA SER A 74 -6.45 -7.88 4.01
C SER A 74 -7.22 -6.83 3.18
N ASN A 75 -8.42 -7.22 2.71
CA ASN A 75 -9.60 -6.34 2.61
C ASN A 75 -10.94 -7.11 2.57
N LYS A 76 -10.98 -8.36 3.07
CA LYS A 76 -12.22 -9.10 3.30
C LYS A 76 -12.17 -9.70 4.70
N GLY A 77 -13.16 -9.34 5.52
CA GLY A 77 -13.23 -9.67 6.94
C GLY A 77 -13.51 -11.15 7.20
N ASP A 78 -12.46 -11.96 7.18
CA ASP A 78 -12.45 -13.27 7.83
C ASP A 78 -11.40 -13.25 8.94
N ASP A 79 -11.87 -13.30 10.19
CA ASP A 79 -11.06 -13.54 11.39
C ASP A 79 -10.43 -14.93 11.34
N LYS A 80 -9.20 -15.06 10.81
CA LYS A 80 -8.38 -16.26 11.03
C LYS A 80 -6.89 -15.97 11.26
N VAL A 81 -6.42 -16.55 12.36
CA VAL A 81 -5.04 -16.69 12.90
C VAL A 81 -4.15 -15.47 12.74
N ASN A 82 -4.48 -14.42 13.48
CA ASN A 82 -3.55 -13.35 13.80
C ASN A 82 -2.78 -13.75 15.08
N THR A 83 -1.91 -14.76 15.01
CA THR A 83 -0.98 -15.01 16.13
C THR A 83 0.10 -13.94 16.12
N ASP A 84 0.38 -13.40 17.31
CA ASP A 84 1.33 -12.31 17.58
C ASP A 84 2.72 -12.57 16.97
N SER A 85 3.11 -13.85 16.84
CA SER A 85 4.34 -14.31 16.23
C SER A 85 4.52 -14.06 14.73
N PHE A 86 3.44 -13.81 13.95
CA PHE A 86 3.56 -13.45 12.52
C PHE A 86 3.65 -11.93 12.30
N SER A 87 2.89 -11.15 13.07
CA SER A 87 2.91 -9.68 12.97
C SER A 87 4.21 -9.07 13.47
N LYS A 88 4.90 -9.75 14.40
CA LYS A 88 6.21 -9.34 14.95
C LYS A 88 7.41 -9.65 14.07
N ILE A 89 7.24 -10.40 12.98
CA ILE A 89 8.36 -10.83 12.14
C ILE A 89 9.25 -9.65 11.70
N PRO A 90 8.74 -8.51 11.19
CA PRO A 90 9.58 -7.38 10.81
C PRO A 90 10.50 -6.90 11.94
N VAL A 91 9.95 -6.74 13.14
CA VAL A 91 10.66 -6.19 14.31
C VAL A 91 11.69 -7.19 14.84
N VAL A 92 11.29 -8.44 15.08
CA VAL A 92 12.17 -9.45 15.68
C VAL A 92 13.35 -9.77 14.77
N TYR A 93 13.09 -9.91 13.46
CA TYR A 93 14.14 -10.19 12.50
C TYR A 93 14.99 -8.95 12.19
N GLY A 94 14.37 -7.76 12.24
CA GLY A 94 15.05 -6.48 12.13
C GLY A 94 16.08 -6.30 13.23
N ASN A 95 15.69 -6.56 14.49
CA ASN A 95 16.59 -6.52 15.63
C ASN A 95 17.73 -7.53 15.53
N VAL A 96 17.47 -8.76 15.04
CA VAL A 96 18.53 -9.75 14.78
C VAL A 96 19.52 -9.24 13.74
N ARG A 97 19.04 -8.65 12.63
CA ARG A 97 19.92 -8.04 11.60
C ARG A 97 20.76 -6.92 12.17
N GLU A 98 20.16 -6.06 12.98
CA GLU A 98 20.86 -4.97 13.65
C GLU A 98 21.93 -5.51 14.60
N ALA A 99 21.60 -6.52 15.41
CA ALA A 99 22.54 -7.18 16.32
C ALA A 99 23.73 -7.80 15.57
N VAL A 100 23.47 -8.52 14.47
CA VAL A 100 24.51 -9.10 13.61
C VAL A 100 25.39 -8.00 12.99
N LYS A 101 24.80 -6.93 12.43
CA LYS A 101 25.57 -5.79 11.88
C LYS A 101 26.43 -5.12 12.95
N SER A 102 25.90 -4.99 14.17
CA SER A 102 26.63 -4.45 15.31
C SER A 102 27.84 -5.31 15.67
N LEU A 103 27.65 -6.63 15.76
CA LEU A 103 28.72 -7.59 16.04
C LEU A 103 29.79 -7.57 14.93
N HIS A 104 29.36 -7.60 13.67
CA HIS A 104 30.22 -7.54 12.50
C HIS A 104 31.12 -6.29 12.50
N SER A 105 30.54 -5.13 12.85
CA SER A 105 31.28 -3.85 12.90
C SER A 105 32.41 -3.89 13.94
N VAL A 106 32.16 -4.51 15.10
CA VAL A 106 33.13 -4.63 16.20
C VAL A 106 34.19 -5.69 15.89
N ILE A 107 33.88 -6.74 15.16
CA ILE A 107 34.86 -7.76 14.75
C ILE A 107 35.82 -7.21 13.68
N ARG A 108 35.32 -6.36 12.74
CA ARG A 108 36.14 -5.75 11.69
C ARG A 108 37.13 -4.71 12.22
N VAL A 109 36.67 -3.86 13.15
CA VAL A 109 37.53 -2.89 13.83
C VAL A 109 38.26 -3.67 14.91
N VAL A 110 39.47 -4.17 14.63
CA VAL A 110 40.29 -4.97 15.55
C VAL A 110 40.38 -4.28 16.92
N SER A 111 39.45 -4.60 17.82
CA SER A 111 39.28 -3.86 19.07
C SER A 111 39.92 -4.67 20.19
N ASN A 112 41.05 -4.17 20.69
CA ASN A 112 41.77 -4.72 21.85
C ASN A 112 40.98 -4.65 23.18
N SER A 113 39.71 -4.21 23.17
CA SER A 113 38.85 -4.07 24.35
C SER A 113 37.75 -5.14 24.39
N GLY A 114 37.91 -6.17 25.24
CA GLY A 114 36.91 -7.23 25.43
C GLY A 114 35.52 -6.72 25.87
N GLU A 115 35.45 -5.57 26.55
CA GLU A 115 34.18 -5.00 27.04
C GLU A 115 33.20 -4.60 25.92
N LYS A 116 33.69 -4.00 24.83
CA LYS A 116 32.83 -3.63 23.68
C LYS A 116 32.26 -4.86 22.97
N LEU A 117 33.04 -5.94 22.91
CA LEU A 117 32.66 -7.19 22.26
C LEU A 117 31.59 -7.92 23.09
N GLY A 118 31.78 -8.03 24.41
CA GLY A 118 30.84 -8.69 25.30
C GLY A 118 29.42 -8.11 25.25
N GLY A 119 29.30 -6.78 25.22
CA GLY A 119 28.00 -6.11 25.09
C GLY A 119 27.27 -6.45 23.78
N LYS A 120 27.98 -6.53 22.65
CA LYS A 120 27.38 -6.89 21.35
C LYS A 120 27.01 -8.37 21.26
N VAL A 121 27.82 -9.25 21.85
CA VAL A 121 27.54 -10.69 21.93
C VAL A 121 26.31 -10.96 22.80
N LEU A 122 26.17 -10.27 23.93
CA LEU A 122 24.95 -10.34 24.76
C LEU A 122 23.72 -9.80 24.03
N HIS A 123 23.84 -8.67 23.34
CA HIS A 123 22.75 -8.14 22.52
C HIS A 123 22.28 -9.16 21.47
N LEU A 124 23.21 -9.78 20.74
CA LEU A 124 22.88 -10.87 19.82
C LEU A 124 22.19 -12.04 20.53
N CYS A 125 22.64 -12.42 21.73
CA CYS A 125 22.01 -13.49 22.50
C CYS A 125 20.53 -13.22 22.82
N PHE A 126 20.18 -11.98 23.19
CA PHE A 126 18.80 -11.60 23.47
C PHE A 126 17.94 -11.64 22.21
N GLU A 127 18.44 -11.13 21.08
CA GLU A 127 17.68 -11.17 19.83
C GLU A 127 17.54 -12.58 19.27
N LEU A 128 18.54 -13.45 19.46
CA LEU A 128 18.44 -14.89 19.14
C LEU A 128 17.36 -15.59 19.98
N ARG A 129 17.23 -15.23 21.27
CA ARG A 129 16.14 -15.74 22.12
C ARG A 129 14.78 -15.36 21.56
N ASN A 130 14.57 -14.08 21.26
CA ASN A 130 13.29 -13.57 20.74
C ASN A 130 12.93 -14.28 19.42
N LEU A 131 13.90 -14.41 18.51
CA LEU A 131 13.74 -15.17 17.26
C LEU A 131 13.35 -16.64 17.51
N GLY A 132 14.01 -17.30 18.47
CA GLY A 132 13.74 -18.70 18.80
C GLY A 132 12.36 -18.91 19.44
N GLU A 133 11.93 -18.05 20.35
CA GLU A 133 10.60 -18.12 20.99
C GLU A 133 9.48 -17.93 19.95
N ASP A 134 9.58 -16.91 19.10
CA ASP A 134 8.59 -16.65 18.05
C ASP A 134 8.58 -17.76 16.99
N SER A 135 9.74 -18.30 16.63
CA SER A 135 9.85 -19.43 15.69
C SER A 135 9.23 -20.71 16.27
N LEU A 136 9.41 -20.99 17.56
CA LEU A 136 8.74 -22.10 18.25
C LEU A 136 7.21 -21.93 18.24
N GLU A 137 6.70 -20.71 18.43
CA GLU A 137 5.27 -20.44 18.35
C GLU A 137 4.71 -20.74 16.95
N ARG A 138 5.42 -20.31 15.90
CA ARG A 138 5.04 -20.62 14.51
C ARG A 138 5.12 -22.12 14.21
N VAL A 139 6.10 -22.84 14.74
CA VAL A 139 6.16 -24.31 14.65
C VAL A 139 4.93 -24.95 15.31
N ARG A 140 4.59 -24.55 16.53
CA ARG A 140 3.41 -25.05 17.25
C ARG A 140 2.12 -24.78 16.47
N SER A 141 2.02 -23.61 15.83
CA SER A 141 0.89 -23.24 14.96
C SER A 141 0.80 -24.13 13.71
N ASN A 142 1.93 -24.36 13.03
CA ASN A 142 2.02 -25.26 11.87
C ASN A 142 1.64 -26.70 12.26
N LEU A 143 2.13 -27.21 13.39
CA LEU A 143 1.83 -28.56 13.89
C LEU A 143 0.38 -28.74 14.38
N GLY A 144 -0.30 -27.64 14.72
CA GLY A 144 -1.73 -27.64 15.03
C GLY A 144 -2.64 -27.76 13.79
N SER A 145 -2.07 -27.69 12.58
CA SER A 145 -2.83 -27.77 11.33
C SER A 145 -3.16 -29.21 10.92
N VAL A 146 -4.33 -29.39 10.29
CA VAL A 146 -4.85 -30.70 9.88
C VAL A 146 -3.89 -31.39 8.90
N GLY A 147 -3.49 -32.62 9.22
CA GLY A 147 -2.66 -33.46 8.36
C GLY A 147 -1.18 -33.52 8.72
N VAL A 148 -0.77 -33.00 9.89
CA VAL A 148 0.65 -32.99 10.34
C VAL A 148 0.83 -33.66 11.72
N GLU A 149 -0.20 -34.36 12.22
CA GLU A 149 -0.24 -34.94 13.58
C GLU A 149 0.91 -35.92 13.88
N GLY A 150 1.36 -36.68 12.88
CA GLY A 150 2.49 -37.62 13.03
C GLY A 150 3.84 -36.96 13.31
N LEU A 151 4.03 -35.70 12.91
CA LEU A 151 5.28 -34.95 13.16
C LEU A 151 5.34 -34.35 14.55
N LYS A 152 4.19 -34.17 15.22
CA LYS A 152 4.14 -33.61 16.58
C LYS A 152 4.94 -34.45 17.57
N GLY A 153 4.81 -35.77 17.53
CA GLY A 153 5.56 -36.68 18.40
C GLY A 153 7.06 -36.76 18.09
N ILE A 154 7.48 -36.47 16.85
CA ILE A 154 8.91 -36.40 16.48
C ILE A 154 9.47 -35.06 16.96
N PHE A 155 8.74 -33.96 16.75
CA PHE A 155 9.10 -32.63 17.22
C PHE A 155 9.27 -32.58 18.74
N GLU A 156 8.34 -33.17 19.51
CA GLU A 156 8.42 -33.22 20.97
C GLU A 156 9.60 -34.04 21.50
N LYS A 157 10.09 -35.04 20.73
CA LYS A 157 11.26 -35.85 21.08
C LYS A 157 12.59 -35.21 20.67
N GLU A 158 12.63 -34.52 19.54
CA GLU A 158 13.88 -34.04 18.92
C GLU A 158 14.13 -32.55 19.08
N CYS A 159 13.10 -31.72 19.22
CA CYS A 159 13.28 -30.28 19.36
C CYS A 159 13.64 -29.92 20.80
N LEU A 160 14.69 -29.12 20.94
CA LEU A 160 15.10 -28.57 22.21
C LEU A 160 13.99 -27.65 22.74
N SER A 161 13.63 -27.84 24.00
CA SER A 161 12.52 -27.14 24.64
C SER A 161 12.80 -25.64 24.76
N GLU A 162 11.72 -24.85 24.90
CA GLU A 162 11.80 -23.44 25.28
C GLU A 162 12.66 -23.22 26.54
N GLU A 163 12.64 -24.18 27.46
CA GLU A 163 13.49 -24.23 28.64
C GLU A 163 14.98 -24.34 28.29
N SER A 164 15.35 -25.12 27.28
CA SER A 164 16.74 -25.23 26.82
C SER A 164 17.27 -23.91 26.27
N LEU A 165 16.43 -23.17 25.53
CA LEU A 165 16.76 -21.83 25.03
C LEU A 165 16.91 -20.83 26.20
N ARG A 166 15.98 -20.83 27.15
CA ARG A 166 16.03 -19.97 28.36
C ARG A 166 17.28 -20.26 29.20
N ASN A 167 17.63 -21.53 29.39
CA ASN A 167 18.81 -21.95 30.14
C ASN A 167 20.11 -21.52 29.44
N GLY A 168 20.21 -21.67 28.11
CA GLY A 168 21.36 -21.20 27.34
C GLY A 168 21.58 -19.69 27.46
N VAL A 169 20.50 -18.91 27.39
CA VAL A 169 20.55 -17.44 27.57
C VAL A 169 20.98 -17.08 28.99
N LYS A 170 20.48 -17.79 30.01
CA LYS A 170 20.84 -17.55 31.41
C LYS A 170 22.35 -17.74 31.62
N LEU A 171 22.92 -18.83 31.11
CA LEU A 171 24.36 -19.10 31.17
C LEU A 171 25.18 -18.00 30.47
N ALA A 172 24.75 -17.57 29.28
CA ALA A 172 25.41 -16.48 28.56
C ALA A 172 25.38 -15.15 29.35
N VAL A 173 24.24 -14.81 29.95
CA VAL A 173 24.12 -13.60 30.79
C VAL A 173 25.03 -13.68 32.02
N GLU A 174 25.06 -14.82 32.72
CA GLU A 174 25.96 -15.04 33.85
C GLU A 174 27.43 -14.86 33.45
N ALA A 175 27.86 -15.49 32.35
CA ALA A 175 29.22 -15.34 31.83
C ALA A 175 29.56 -13.89 31.44
N GLY A 176 28.57 -13.16 30.90
CA GLY A 176 28.70 -11.74 30.58
C GLY A 176 28.88 -10.85 31.81
N LEU A 177 28.14 -11.12 32.89
CA LEU A 177 28.25 -10.41 34.18
C LEU A 177 29.60 -10.70 34.86
N GLU A 178 30.08 -11.93 34.75
CA GLU A 178 31.39 -12.36 35.25
C GLU A 178 32.56 -11.82 34.41
N LYS A 179 32.28 -11.14 33.28
CA LYS A 179 33.26 -10.70 32.27
C LYS A 179 34.10 -11.85 31.69
N ASP A 180 33.61 -13.09 31.74
CA ASP A 180 34.23 -14.24 31.07
C ASP A 180 33.77 -14.28 29.61
N TYR A 181 34.46 -13.51 28.76
CA TYR A 181 34.10 -13.39 27.35
C TYR A 181 34.30 -14.68 26.54
N VAL A 182 35.18 -15.58 26.98
CA VAL A 182 35.40 -16.87 26.31
C VAL A 182 34.21 -17.79 26.57
N LYS A 183 33.76 -17.86 27.83
CA LYS A 183 32.56 -18.61 28.21
C LYS A 183 31.30 -18.00 27.58
N LEU A 184 31.16 -16.67 27.62
CA LEU A 184 30.05 -15.95 26.99
C LEU A 184 29.90 -16.32 25.50
N VAL A 185 31.00 -16.28 24.75
CA VAL A 185 30.97 -16.61 23.31
C VAL A 185 30.54 -18.07 23.08
N LYS A 186 31.03 -19.01 23.89
CA LYS A 186 30.62 -20.42 23.82
C LYS A 186 29.14 -20.63 24.16
N ASP A 187 28.65 -19.93 25.18
CA ASP A 187 27.25 -20.03 25.59
C ASP A 187 26.31 -19.42 24.54
N VAL A 188 26.70 -18.30 23.90
CA VAL A 188 25.95 -17.72 22.78
C VAL A 188 26.02 -18.60 21.53
N GLU A 189 27.15 -19.27 21.24
CA GLU A 189 27.22 -20.27 20.17
C GLU A 189 26.27 -21.46 20.43
N LEU A 190 26.09 -21.87 21.69
CA LEU A 190 25.11 -22.89 22.05
C LEU A 190 23.68 -22.39 21.78
N VAL A 191 23.34 -21.17 22.22
CA VAL A 191 22.04 -20.54 21.92
C VAL A 191 21.81 -20.47 20.42
N LEU A 192 22.80 -20.04 19.65
CA LEU A 192 22.73 -19.96 18.19
C LEU A 192 22.43 -21.34 17.56
N ARG A 193 23.07 -22.41 18.01
CA ARG A 193 22.78 -23.79 17.55
C ARG A 193 21.37 -24.25 17.91
N ILE A 194 20.86 -23.86 19.08
CA ILE A 194 19.47 -24.16 19.48
C ILE A 194 18.49 -23.45 18.52
N VAL A 195 18.69 -22.17 18.27
CA VAL A 195 17.82 -21.38 17.38
C VAL A 195 17.87 -21.88 15.94
N TRP A 196 19.04 -22.29 15.44
CA TRP A 196 19.16 -22.96 14.15
C TRP A 196 18.26 -24.20 14.03
N LYS A 197 18.23 -25.05 15.06
CA LYS A 197 17.37 -26.24 15.07
C LYS A 197 15.89 -25.85 15.08
N ILE A 198 15.52 -24.83 15.85
CA ILE A 198 14.14 -24.34 15.91
C ILE A 198 13.70 -23.80 14.53
N VAL A 199 14.52 -22.96 13.90
CA VAL A 199 14.25 -22.39 12.57
C VAL A 199 14.18 -23.48 11.48
N ALA A 200 14.97 -24.55 11.61
CA ALA A 200 14.87 -25.70 10.73
C ALA A 200 13.54 -26.44 10.91
N TRP A 201 13.11 -26.66 12.16
CA TRP A 201 11.78 -27.21 12.46
C TRP A 201 10.64 -26.32 11.96
N GLU A 202 10.81 -25.01 11.98
CA GLU A 202 9.86 -24.07 11.38
C GLU A 202 9.71 -24.34 9.88
N ALA A 203 10.82 -24.39 9.14
CA ALA A 203 10.78 -24.70 7.70
C ALA A 203 10.19 -26.07 7.40
N VAL A 204 10.56 -27.11 8.17
CA VAL A 204 10.07 -28.48 7.98
C VAL A 204 8.57 -28.57 8.25
N SER A 205 8.10 -28.03 9.37
CA SER A 205 6.67 -28.02 9.70
C SER A 205 5.84 -27.28 8.65
N ALA A 206 6.30 -26.10 8.20
CA ALA A 206 5.66 -25.34 7.14
C ALA A 206 5.64 -26.11 5.81
N PHE A 207 6.75 -26.74 5.42
CA PHE A 207 6.82 -27.56 4.20
C PHE A 207 5.78 -28.68 4.20
N PHE A 208 5.65 -29.42 5.31
CA PHE A 208 4.67 -30.50 5.40
C PHE A 208 3.21 -30.02 5.38
N VAL A 209 2.93 -28.83 5.90
CA VAL A 209 1.61 -28.19 5.76
C VAL A 209 1.31 -27.85 4.30
N LEU A 210 2.31 -27.39 3.55
CA LEU A 210 2.15 -26.92 2.17
C LEU A 210 2.05 -28.04 1.13
N GLU A 211 2.91 -29.07 1.22
CA GLU A 211 2.92 -30.20 0.29
C GLU A 211 2.05 -31.39 0.74
N GLY A 212 1.70 -31.45 2.03
CA GLY A 212 0.89 -32.53 2.63
C GLY A 212 1.68 -33.79 3.00
N VAL A 213 1.11 -34.60 3.91
CA VAL A 213 1.71 -35.88 4.36
C VAL A 213 1.71 -36.98 3.28
N GLU A 214 1.06 -36.77 2.12
CA GLU A 214 1.14 -37.69 0.97
C GLU A 214 2.59 -37.90 0.48
N PHE A 215 3.49 -36.93 0.71
CA PHE A 215 4.93 -37.06 0.46
C PHE A 215 5.60 -38.20 1.26
N LEU A 216 5.12 -38.52 2.46
CA LEU A 216 5.63 -39.64 3.26
C LEU A 216 5.17 -40.99 2.71
N ASN A 217 3.98 -41.04 2.09
CA ASN A 217 3.43 -42.25 1.48
C ASN A 217 4.06 -42.58 0.11
N GLU A 218 4.61 -41.58 -0.60
CA GLU A 218 5.38 -41.83 -1.83
C GLU A 218 6.78 -42.41 -1.54
N LYS A 219 7.34 -42.20 -0.35
CA LYS A 219 8.63 -42.79 0.08
C LYS A 219 8.52 -44.27 0.47
N THR A 220 7.36 -44.72 0.96
CA THR A 220 7.13 -46.13 1.30
C THR A 220 6.58 -46.87 0.10
N GLY A 221 7.47 -47.19 -0.85
CA GLY A 221 7.22 -48.25 -1.81
C GLY A 221 6.68 -49.49 -1.08
N GLY A 222 5.49 -49.93 -1.46
CA GLY A 222 4.61 -50.82 -0.70
C GLY A 222 5.30 -51.79 0.26
N LYS A 223 5.09 -51.57 1.56
CA LYS A 223 5.01 -52.61 2.61
C LYS A 223 4.40 -51.98 3.85
N GLY A 224 3.21 -52.45 4.20
CA GLY A 224 2.39 -51.92 5.28
C GLY A 224 3.01 -52.13 6.65
N GLY A 225 2.87 -51.10 7.49
CA GLY A 225 2.71 -51.25 8.94
C GLY A 225 1.28 -50.79 9.26
N GLU A 226 0.49 -51.67 9.84
CA GLU A 226 -0.92 -51.46 10.16
C GLU A 226 -1.13 -50.22 11.04
N PHE A 227 -1.90 -49.25 10.52
CA PHE A 227 -2.71 -48.36 11.34
C PHE A 227 -4.17 -48.72 11.08
N ASP A 228 -4.87 -49.01 12.16
CA ASP A 228 -6.20 -49.59 12.21
C ASP A 228 -7.26 -48.77 11.45
N GLY A 229 -8.18 -49.50 10.84
CA GLY A 229 -8.99 -49.09 9.70
C GLY A 229 -10.27 -48.34 10.08
N GLY A 230 -10.26 -47.03 9.89
CA GLY A 230 -11.47 -46.21 9.75
C GLY A 230 -11.81 -45.99 8.28
N ASN A 231 -12.77 -46.76 7.77
CA ASN A 231 -13.19 -46.79 6.36
C ASN A 231 -13.76 -45.44 5.90
N VAL A 232 -12.97 -44.60 5.22
CA VAL A 232 -13.46 -43.43 4.47
C VAL A 232 -13.11 -43.60 3.00
N LYS A 233 -14.15 -43.82 2.19
CA LYS A 233 -14.08 -43.90 0.73
C LYS A 233 -13.33 -42.70 0.15
N ALA A 234 -12.29 -42.98 -0.62
CA ALA A 234 -11.53 -42.01 -1.38
C ALA A 234 -12.38 -41.38 -2.52
N GLU A 235 -12.92 -40.19 -2.29
CA GLU A 235 -13.26 -39.28 -3.39
C GLU A 235 -11.97 -38.60 -3.88
N LYS A 236 -11.48 -39.00 -5.07
CA LYS A 236 -10.48 -38.24 -5.83
C LYS A 236 -11.09 -36.90 -6.31
N LYS A 237 -11.21 -35.91 -5.43
CA LYS A 237 -11.38 -34.52 -5.83
C LYS A 237 -9.99 -33.93 -6.14
N LYS A 238 -9.75 -33.60 -7.41
CA LYS A 238 -8.61 -32.77 -7.85
C LYS A 238 -8.61 -31.47 -7.03
N LYS A 239 -7.82 -31.40 -5.94
CA LYS A 239 -7.56 -30.14 -5.22
C LYS A 239 -6.85 -29.19 -6.20
N LYS A 240 -7.46 -28.03 -6.47
CA LYS A 240 -6.79 -26.92 -7.18
C LYS A 240 -5.46 -26.66 -6.48
N LYS A 241 -4.34 -26.87 -7.17
CA LYS A 241 -2.99 -26.57 -6.67
C LYS A 241 -2.95 -25.08 -6.34
N VAL A 242 -2.92 -24.72 -5.05
CA VAL A 242 -2.94 -23.32 -4.64
C VAL A 242 -1.56 -22.71 -4.96
N LEU A 243 -1.54 -21.49 -5.50
CA LEU A 243 -0.33 -20.86 -6.00
C LEU A 243 0.48 -20.26 -4.84
N LEU A 244 1.64 -20.84 -4.55
CA LEU A 244 2.63 -20.29 -3.61
C LEU A 244 3.31 -19.05 -4.18
N GLY A 245 3.95 -18.27 -3.31
CA GLY A 245 4.87 -17.21 -3.68
C GLY A 245 5.99 -17.72 -4.60
N LYS A 246 6.45 -16.87 -5.51
CA LYS A 246 7.50 -17.24 -6.46
C LYS A 246 8.81 -17.63 -5.76
N GLY A 247 9.17 -16.97 -4.66
CA GLY A 247 10.38 -17.31 -3.91
C GLY A 247 10.20 -18.56 -3.06
N THR A 248 9.08 -18.64 -2.32
CA THR A 248 8.76 -19.80 -1.49
C THR A 248 8.56 -21.09 -2.29
N SER A 249 7.98 -21.03 -3.49
CA SER A 249 7.83 -22.20 -4.37
C SER A 249 9.18 -22.83 -4.75
N VAL A 250 10.21 -22.01 -5.04
CA VAL A 250 11.58 -22.49 -5.32
C VAL A 250 12.18 -23.16 -4.08
N ILE A 251 11.95 -22.59 -2.89
CA ILE A 251 12.44 -23.14 -1.63
C ILE A 251 11.76 -24.48 -1.32
N VAL A 252 10.44 -24.57 -1.50
CA VAL A 252 9.68 -25.83 -1.32
C VAL A 252 10.19 -26.92 -2.26
N GLU A 253 10.39 -26.60 -3.53
CA GLU A 253 10.93 -27.54 -4.52
C GLU A 253 12.34 -28.03 -4.13
N MET A 254 13.22 -27.15 -3.64
CA MET A 254 14.53 -27.56 -3.13
C MET A 254 14.47 -28.48 -1.91
N ILE A 255 13.59 -28.18 -0.95
CA ILE A 255 13.40 -29.05 0.23
C ILE A 255 12.90 -30.42 -0.23
N LYS A 256 11.96 -30.44 -1.19
CA LYS A 256 11.44 -31.66 -1.81
C LYS A 256 12.54 -32.47 -2.51
N ASP A 257 13.33 -31.84 -3.39
CA ASP A 257 14.42 -32.49 -4.11
C ASP A 257 15.49 -33.06 -3.18
N ARG A 258 15.82 -32.35 -2.09
CA ARG A 258 16.76 -32.84 -1.07
C ARG A 258 16.21 -34.06 -0.33
N LEU A 259 14.94 -34.02 0.07
CA LEU A 259 14.30 -35.15 0.71
C LEU A 259 14.16 -36.36 -0.22
N MET A 260 14.08 -36.16 -1.54
CA MET A 260 13.99 -37.23 -2.55
C MET A 260 15.35 -37.79 -3.00
N SER A 261 16.40 -36.97 -3.03
CA SER A 261 17.72 -37.35 -3.59
C SER A 261 18.66 -38.03 -2.59
N LYS A 262 18.48 -37.82 -1.29
CA LYS A 262 19.24 -38.49 -0.24
C LYS A 262 18.30 -39.26 0.67
N GLY A 263 18.41 -40.59 0.69
CA GLY A 263 17.83 -41.44 1.74
C GLY A 263 18.49 -41.25 3.12
N GLU A 264 19.02 -40.07 3.40
CA GLU A 264 19.81 -39.76 4.60
C GLU A 264 19.07 -38.78 5.52
N ASP A 265 19.36 -38.96 6.80
CA ASP A 265 18.93 -38.18 7.95
C ASP A 265 18.80 -36.66 7.63
N PRO A 266 17.65 -36.01 7.96
CA PRO A 266 17.48 -34.54 7.89
C PRO A 266 18.59 -33.74 8.60
N LYS A 267 19.43 -34.42 9.39
CA LYS A 267 20.54 -33.89 10.19
C LYS A 267 21.82 -33.60 9.39
N SER A 268 22.00 -34.08 8.15
CA SER A 268 23.18 -33.76 7.32
C SER A 268 23.03 -32.41 6.61
N ALA A 269 23.02 -31.38 7.43
CA ALA A 269 22.72 -30.01 7.10
C ALA A 269 23.82 -29.31 6.26
N ASP A 270 23.84 -29.54 4.95
CA ASP A 270 24.50 -28.62 4.02
C ASP A 270 23.59 -27.41 3.76
N PHE A 271 23.49 -26.52 4.76
CA PHE A 271 22.72 -25.28 4.72
C PHE A 271 23.28 -24.27 3.72
N ASP A 272 24.53 -24.42 3.27
CA ASP A 272 25.19 -23.47 2.38
C ASP A 272 24.49 -23.40 1.01
N GLY A 273 24.00 -24.54 0.51
CA GLY A 273 23.20 -24.58 -0.72
C GLY A 273 21.84 -23.87 -0.61
N LEU A 274 21.16 -23.98 0.54
CA LEU A 274 19.91 -23.27 0.81
C LEU A 274 20.17 -21.77 0.96
N LEU A 275 21.18 -21.41 1.75
CA LEU A 275 21.61 -20.03 1.97
C LEU A 275 21.95 -19.33 0.65
N LYS A 276 22.73 -19.98 -0.22
CA LYS A 276 23.08 -19.44 -1.54
C LYS A 276 21.84 -19.18 -2.39
N LYS A 277 20.88 -20.10 -2.42
CA LYS A 277 19.65 -19.90 -3.19
C LYS A 277 18.78 -18.79 -2.61
N VAL A 278 18.61 -18.73 -1.29
CA VAL A 278 17.83 -17.67 -0.65
C VAL A 278 18.47 -16.31 -0.97
N LYS A 279 19.80 -16.19 -0.89
CA LYS A 279 20.52 -14.98 -1.33
C LYS A 279 20.28 -14.68 -2.80
N GLU A 280 20.42 -15.64 -3.71
CA GLU A 280 20.12 -15.45 -5.13
C GLU A 280 18.67 -14.97 -5.37
N ILE A 281 17.68 -15.49 -4.63
CA ILE A 281 16.27 -15.08 -4.77
C ILE A 281 16.09 -13.63 -4.29
N LEU A 282 16.64 -13.29 -3.13
CA LEU A 282 16.57 -11.94 -2.57
C LEU A 282 17.32 -10.92 -3.46
N GLU A 283 18.52 -11.26 -3.93
CA GLU A 283 19.36 -10.42 -4.80
C GLU A 283 18.82 -10.34 -6.24
N SER A 284 18.20 -11.41 -6.77
CA SER A 284 17.58 -11.41 -8.11
C SER A 284 16.40 -10.45 -8.23
N ASN A 285 15.91 -9.89 -7.12
CA ASN A 285 14.88 -8.87 -7.13
C ASN A 285 15.43 -7.43 -7.09
N GLU A 286 16.71 -7.20 -6.77
CA GLU A 286 17.36 -5.94 -7.11
C GLU A 286 17.39 -5.73 -8.63
N SER A 287 17.54 -6.83 -9.40
CA SER A 287 17.54 -6.83 -10.87
C SER A 287 16.16 -6.88 -11.54
N ARG A 288 15.06 -6.96 -10.77
CA ARG A 288 13.67 -6.99 -11.27
C ARG A 288 12.81 -5.81 -10.82
N ARG A 289 13.41 -4.73 -10.30
CA ARG A 289 12.72 -3.43 -10.27
C ARG A 289 12.43 -3.04 -11.72
N ILE A 290 11.20 -3.24 -12.18
CA ILE A 290 10.75 -2.71 -13.47
C ILE A 290 11.02 -1.21 -13.43
N PRO A 291 11.93 -0.67 -14.26
CA PRO A 291 12.21 0.76 -14.29
C PRO A 291 10.89 1.48 -14.58
N LYS A 292 10.45 2.28 -13.62
CA LYS A 292 9.19 3.03 -13.71
C LYS A 292 9.37 4.42 -13.15
N THR A 293 8.66 5.37 -13.76
CA THR A 293 8.58 6.73 -13.22
C THR A 293 7.75 6.74 -11.93
N PRO A 294 7.97 7.73 -11.05
CA PRO A 294 7.08 7.99 -9.92
C PRO A 294 5.61 8.14 -10.36
N LYS A 295 4.67 7.72 -9.49
CA LYS A 295 3.24 7.78 -9.79
C LYS A 295 2.83 9.24 -10.08
N GLY A 296 2.21 9.46 -11.24
CA GLY A 296 1.73 10.77 -11.67
C GLY A 296 2.79 11.64 -12.34
N THR A 297 3.98 11.11 -12.66
CA THR A 297 4.99 11.77 -13.50
C THR A 297 5.18 11.02 -14.82
N ARG A 298 5.74 11.69 -15.82
CA ARG A 298 5.96 11.12 -17.16
C ARG A 298 7.19 11.70 -17.83
N ASP A 299 7.85 10.86 -18.61
CA ASP A 299 8.90 11.30 -19.52
C ASP A 299 8.27 11.98 -20.74
N PHE A 300 9.02 12.92 -21.31
CA PHE A 300 8.67 13.57 -22.57
C PHE A 300 9.80 13.34 -23.56
N ALA A 301 9.49 12.74 -24.71
CA ALA A 301 10.47 12.39 -25.72
C ALA A 301 9.97 12.75 -27.14
N LYS A 302 10.91 12.77 -28.11
CA LYS A 302 10.63 12.88 -29.54
C LYS A 302 9.66 14.00 -29.91
N GLU A 303 8.48 13.67 -30.43
CA GLU A 303 7.46 14.59 -30.90
C GLU A 303 6.93 15.47 -29.77
N GLN A 304 6.79 14.91 -28.55
CA GLN A 304 6.27 15.65 -27.40
C GLN A 304 7.20 16.79 -26.98
N MET A 305 8.52 16.56 -27.02
CA MET A 305 9.50 17.60 -26.72
C MET A 305 9.56 18.66 -27.82
N THR A 306 9.35 18.26 -29.08
CA THR A 306 9.28 19.19 -30.21
C THR A 306 8.08 20.12 -30.08
N ILE A 307 6.90 19.56 -29.76
CA ILE A 307 5.66 20.32 -29.52
C ILE A 307 5.84 21.27 -28.33
N ARG A 308 6.40 20.77 -27.21
CA ARG A 308 6.66 21.60 -26.02
C ARG A 308 7.58 22.78 -26.35
N LYS A 309 8.71 22.54 -27.02
CA LYS A 309 9.65 23.60 -27.39
C LYS A 309 8.99 24.65 -28.27
N LYS A 310 8.16 24.23 -29.23
CA LYS A 310 7.40 25.15 -30.09
C LYS A 310 6.42 25.99 -29.28
N ALA A 311 5.63 25.36 -28.40
CA ALA A 311 4.67 26.05 -27.54
C ALA A 311 5.36 27.08 -26.62
N PHE A 312 6.44 26.68 -25.93
CA PHE A 312 7.21 27.58 -25.07
C PHE A 312 7.82 28.74 -25.86
N SER A 313 8.37 28.50 -27.05
CA SER A 313 8.90 29.59 -27.89
C SER A 313 7.82 30.62 -28.27
N ILE A 314 6.60 30.17 -28.56
CA ILE A 314 5.47 31.07 -28.86
C ILE A 314 5.11 31.89 -27.62
N ILE A 315 4.93 31.23 -26.47
CA ILE A 315 4.56 31.86 -25.21
C ILE A 315 5.62 32.89 -24.78
N THR A 316 6.89 32.51 -24.78
CA THR A 316 8.01 33.39 -24.41
C THR A 316 8.08 34.65 -25.28
N LYS A 317 7.88 34.53 -26.60
CA LYS A 317 7.86 35.69 -27.50
C LYS A 317 6.77 36.70 -27.15
N VAL A 318 5.59 36.24 -26.74
CA VAL A 318 4.51 37.12 -26.29
C VAL A 318 4.88 37.79 -24.97
N PHE A 319 5.41 37.04 -24.00
CA PHE A 319 5.85 37.60 -22.72
C PHE A 319 6.95 38.66 -22.89
N GLU A 320 7.94 38.40 -23.73
CA GLU A 320 9.05 39.33 -24.01
C GLU A 320 8.58 40.56 -24.79
N ARG A 321 7.59 40.42 -25.69
CA ARG A 321 6.94 41.56 -26.36
C ARG A 321 6.29 42.51 -25.37
N HIS A 322 5.85 42.01 -24.22
CA HIS A 322 5.30 42.79 -23.11
C HIS A 322 6.36 43.24 -22.09
N CYS A 323 7.65 43.16 -22.45
CA CYS A 323 8.79 43.60 -21.64
C CYS A 323 8.90 42.90 -20.29
N ALA A 324 8.44 41.64 -20.19
CA ALA A 324 8.68 40.83 -18.99
C ALA A 324 10.06 40.18 -19.01
N THR A 325 10.70 40.17 -17.85
CA THR A 325 11.99 39.50 -17.65
C THR A 325 11.78 38.06 -17.20
N ALA A 326 12.60 37.14 -17.70
CA ALA A 326 12.60 35.76 -17.22
C ALA A 326 13.04 35.71 -15.74
N LEU A 327 12.33 34.95 -14.92
CA LEU A 327 12.73 34.59 -13.57
C LEU A 327 12.82 33.07 -13.46
N ASP A 328 13.82 32.60 -12.73
CA ASP A 328 13.95 31.22 -12.29
C ASP A 328 14.15 31.23 -10.77
N THR A 329 13.58 30.23 -10.08
CA THR A 329 13.74 30.04 -8.63
C THR A 329 14.08 28.59 -8.35
N PRO A 330 14.67 28.27 -7.19
CA PRO A 330 14.90 26.86 -6.82
C PRO A 330 13.63 26.01 -6.91
N ALA A 331 13.80 24.72 -7.20
CA ALA A 331 12.68 23.76 -7.29
C ALA A 331 12.02 23.49 -5.93
N PHE A 332 12.75 23.70 -4.84
CA PHE A 332 12.29 23.61 -3.46
C PHE A 332 12.48 24.95 -2.74
N GLU A 333 11.56 25.24 -1.84
CA GLU A 333 11.58 26.41 -0.96
C GLU A 333 11.64 25.93 0.50
N LEU A 334 12.02 26.82 1.43
CA LEU A 334 11.87 26.53 2.85
C LEU A 334 10.41 26.19 3.15
N LYS A 335 10.16 25.12 3.92
CA LYS A 335 8.81 24.64 4.22
C LYS A 335 7.93 25.72 4.84
N GLU A 336 8.50 26.57 5.68
CA GLU A 336 7.81 27.72 6.28
C GLU A 336 7.31 28.75 5.25
N THR A 337 8.00 28.89 4.11
CA THR A 337 7.61 29.81 3.03
C THR A 337 6.30 29.38 2.37
N LEU A 338 6.08 28.07 2.26
CA LEU A 338 4.89 27.48 1.64
C LEU A 338 3.75 27.24 2.63
N THR A 339 4.04 27.22 3.93
CA THR A 339 3.07 26.87 4.97
C THR A 339 1.97 27.94 5.11
N GLY A 340 0.71 27.50 5.14
CA GLY A 340 -0.45 28.38 5.37
C GLY A 340 -0.88 29.22 4.17
N LYS A 341 -0.22 29.10 3.01
CA LYS A 341 -0.55 29.87 1.79
C LYS A 341 -1.68 29.24 0.97
N TYR A 342 -1.82 27.92 1.03
CA TYR A 342 -2.68 27.15 0.12
C TYR A 342 -3.95 26.58 0.78
N GLY A 343 -4.26 26.96 2.03
CA GLY A 343 -5.43 26.45 2.72
C GLY A 343 -5.41 24.91 2.84
N GLU A 344 -6.51 24.25 2.47
CA GLU A 344 -6.64 22.77 2.50
C GLU A 344 -5.64 22.06 1.59
N ASP A 345 -5.24 22.70 0.48
CA ASP A 345 -4.30 22.15 -0.49
C ASP A 345 -2.86 22.09 0.04
N SER A 346 -2.56 22.75 1.16
CA SER A 346 -1.24 22.68 1.81
C SER A 346 -0.84 21.24 2.16
N LYS A 347 -1.82 20.34 2.36
CA LYS A 347 -1.58 18.91 2.63
C LYS A 347 -1.02 18.15 1.41
N LEU A 348 -1.10 18.75 0.23
CA LEU A 348 -0.70 18.16 -1.05
C LEU A 348 0.74 18.54 -1.44
N ILE A 349 1.48 19.23 -0.57
CA ILE A 349 2.87 19.62 -0.82
C ILE A 349 3.79 18.40 -0.66
N TYR A 350 4.83 18.32 -1.50
CA TYR A 350 5.91 17.35 -1.36
C TYR A 350 6.98 17.92 -0.43
N ASP A 351 7.14 17.32 0.74
CA ASP A 351 8.23 17.64 1.67
C ASP A 351 9.48 16.82 1.32
N LEU A 352 10.66 17.43 1.44
CA LEU A 352 11.94 16.73 1.38
C LEU A 352 12.18 16.03 2.72
N ALA A 353 12.93 14.92 2.70
CA ALA A 353 13.31 14.23 3.92
C ALA A 353 14.21 15.11 4.78
N ASP A 354 14.05 15.03 6.10
CA ASP A 354 14.97 15.68 7.04
C ASP A 354 16.31 14.95 7.03
N GLN A 355 17.39 15.70 6.74
CA GLN A 355 18.75 15.19 6.69
C GLN A 355 19.66 15.93 7.68
N GLY A 356 19.09 16.56 8.72
CA GLY A 356 19.82 17.34 9.73
C GLY A 356 20.09 18.78 9.32
N GLY A 357 19.31 19.32 8.38
CA GLY A 357 19.45 20.67 7.82
C GLY A 357 18.13 21.44 7.80
N GLU A 358 18.01 22.38 6.87
CA GLU A 358 16.77 23.16 6.70
C GLU A 358 15.64 22.29 6.14
N LEU A 359 14.44 22.45 6.71
CA LEU A 359 13.25 21.77 6.22
C LEU A 359 12.77 22.43 4.94
N CYS A 360 12.82 21.67 3.84
CA CYS A 360 12.46 22.14 2.51
C CYS A 360 11.28 21.36 1.93
N SER A 361 10.56 22.01 1.03
CA SER A 361 9.42 21.42 0.31
C SER A 361 9.48 21.83 -1.17
N LEU A 362 9.09 20.95 -2.08
CA LEU A 362 8.96 21.29 -3.50
C LEU A 362 7.88 22.35 -3.68
N ARG A 363 8.13 23.31 -4.57
CA ARG A 363 7.18 24.40 -4.85
C ARG A 363 5.86 23.86 -5.44
N TYR A 364 4.75 24.35 -4.88
CA TYR A 364 3.39 23.98 -5.27
C TYR A 364 2.88 24.79 -6.48
N ASP A 365 3.38 26.03 -6.61
CA ASP A 365 3.16 26.95 -7.71
C ASP A 365 4.43 27.80 -7.98
N LEU A 366 4.33 28.76 -8.92
CA LEU A 366 5.39 29.75 -9.19
C LEU A 366 5.12 31.13 -8.56
N THR A 367 3.93 31.36 -8.01
CA THR A 367 3.50 32.65 -7.44
C THR A 367 4.06 32.90 -6.04
N VAL A 368 4.07 31.90 -5.17
CA VAL A 368 4.66 32.02 -3.82
C VAL A 368 6.18 32.19 -3.89
N PRO A 369 6.94 31.40 -4.69
CA PRO A 369 8.35 31.67 -4.94
C PRO A 369 8.62 33.08 -5.45
N PHE A 370 7.73 33.60 -6.33
CA PHE A 370 7.83 34.97 -6.82
C PHE A 370 7.60 36.01 -5.71
N SER A 371 6.60 35.81 -4.86
CA SER A 371 6.31 36.69 -3.73
C SER A 371 7.49 36.76 -2.74
N ARG A 372 8.10 35.60 -2.45
CA ARG A 372 9.33 35.52 -1.66
C ARG A 372 10.49 36.25 -2.37
N TYR A 373 10.65 36.09 -3.67
CA TYR A 373 11.69 36.79 -4.45
C TYR A 373 11.57 38.30 -4.36
N VAL A 374 10.36 38.84 -4.55
CA VAL A 374 10.09 40.28 -4.45
C VAL A 374 10.39 40.79 -3.05
N ALA A 375 9.90 40.11 -2.01
CA ALA A 375 10.09 40.49 -0.62
C ALA A 375 11.57 40.46 -0.21
N MET A 376 12.27 39.35 -0.52
CA MET A 376 13.68 39.15 -0.15
C MET A 376 14.61 40.19 -0.79
N ASN A 377 14.30 40.64 -2.02
CA ASN A 377 15.09 41.63 -2.74
C ASN A 377 14.58 43.08 -2.54
N GLY A 378 13.55 43.29 -1.71
CA GLY A 378 12.99 44.62 -1.47
C GLY A 378 12.45 45.31 -2.73
N LEU A 379 11.94 44.56 -3.70
CA LEU A 379 11.47 45.09 -4.97
C LEU A 379 10.09 45.75 -4.79
N THR A 380 9.94 46.97 -5.29
CA THR A 380 8.68 47.71 -5.27
C THR A 380 7.90 47.59 -6.59
N SER A 381 8.57 47.21 -7.67
CA SER A 381 7.96 46.91 -8.96
C SER A 381 8.78 45.85 -9.70
N PHE A 382 8.10 44.92 -10.35
CA PHE A 382 8.74 43.89 -11.16
C PHE A 382 7.74 43.27 -12.13
N LYS A 383 8.11 43.16 -13.40
CA LYS A 383 7.32 42.47 -14.44
C LYS A 383 8.10 41.26 -14.92
N ARG A 384 7.54 40.06 -14.77
CA ARG A 384 8.26 38.82 -15.01
C ARG A 384 7.44 37.73 -15.66
N TYR A 385 8.13 36.81 -16.32
CA TYR A 385 7.59 35.51 -16.68
C TYR A 385 8.41 34.38 -16.08
N HIS A 386 7.76 33.26 -15.78
CA HIS A 386 8.40 32.06 -15.22
C HIS A 386 7.74 30.82 -15.83
N ILE A 387 8.52 29.99 -16.54
CA ILE A 387 8.05 28.76 -17.17
C ILE A 387 8.82 27.60 -16.57
N ASP A 388 8.21 26.90 -15.61
CA ASP A 388 8.86 25.75 -14.98
C ASP A 388 7.87 24.74 -14.39
N LYS A 389 8.40 23.59 -13.96
CA LYS A 389 7.66 22.52 -13.30
C LYS A 389 7.26 22.89 -11.88
N VAL A 390 6.11 22.38 -11.49
CA VAL A 390 5.58 22.41 -10.12
C VAL A 390 5.10 21.02 -9.70
N TRP A 391 5.04 20.79 -8.39
CA TRP A 391 4.72 19.48 -7.83
C TRP A 391 3.53 19.52 -6.87
N ARG A 392 2.55 18.66 -7.13
CA ARG A 392 1.33 18.53 -6.30
C ARG A 392 1.04 17.06 -6.05
N ARG A 393 0.85 16.65 -4.80
CA ARG A 393 0.53 15.26 -4.40
C ARG A 393 -0.92 14.86 -4.70
N ASP A 394 -1.46 15.38 -5.78
CA ASP A 394 -2.81 15.09 -6.22
C ASP A 394 -3.03 13.61 -6.52
N ASN A 395 -4.30 13.20 -6.50
CA ASN A 395 -4.69 11.89 -7.00
C ASN A 395 -4.65 11.92 -8.54
N PRO A 396 -3.73 11.19 -9.20
CA PRO A 396 -3.57 11.29 -10.64
C PRO A 396 -4.78 10.74 -11.38
N SER A 397 -5.22 11.46 -12.40
CA SER A 397 -6.28 11.06 -13.33
C SER A 397 -5.94 11.59 -14.73
N LYS A 398 -6.77 11.32 -15.75
CA LYS A 398 -6.52 11.82 -17.10
C LYS A 398 -6.45 13.36 -17.08
N GLY A 399 -5.31 13.92 -17.44
CA GLY A 399 -5.06 15.37 -17.43
C GLY A 399 -4.61 15.95 -16.07
N ARG A 400 -4.66 15.16 -14.98
CA ARG A 400 -4.20 15.58 -13.64
C ARG A 400 -2.95 14.81 -13.25
N TYR A 401 -1.81 15.50 -13.25
CA TYR A 401 -0.48 14.94 -12.98
C TYR A 401 0.08 15.50 -11.67
N ARG A 402 1.08 14.81 -11.10
CA ARG A 402 1.79 15.27 -9.90
C ARG A 402 2.97 16.17 -10.21
N GLU A 403 3.51 16.06 -11.42
CA GLU A 403 4.53 16.95 -11.98
C GLU A 403 4.01 17.49 -13.32
N PHE A 404 3.96 18.80 -13.46
CA PHE A 404 3.55 19.48 -14.69
C PHE A 404 4.11 20.89 -14.76
N TYR A 405 4.10 21.50 -15.95
CA TYR A 405 4.58 22.86 -16.16
C TYR A 405 3.48 23.88 -15.85
N GLN A 406 3.90 24.99 -15.22
CA GLN A 406 3.18 26.25 -15.23
C GLN A 406 3.91 27.26 -16.10
N CYS A 407 3.18 28.27 -16.59
CA CYS A 407 3.68 29.34 -17.44
C CYS A 407 3.08 30.64 -16.92
N ASP A 408 3.74 31.23 -15.94
CA ASP A 408 3.22 32.37 -15.20
C ASP A 408 3.77 33.68 -15.77
N PHE A 409 2.92 34.70 -15.81
CA PHE A 409 3.28 36.09 -16.11
C PHE A 409 2.68 36.97 -15.02
N ASP A 410 3.52 37.80 -14.40
CA ASP A 410 3.13 38.58 -13.23
C ASP A 410 3.65 40.01 -13.32
N ILE A 411 2.83 40.95 -12.88
CA ILE A 411 3.17 42.37 -12.73
C ILE A 411 2.99 42.74 -11.26
N ALA A 412 4.10 42.98 -10.57
CA ALA A 412 4.13 43.50 -9.21
C ALA A 412 4.42 45.01 -9.22
N GLY A 413 3.75 45.75 -8.33
CA GLY A 413 3.95 47.17 -8.10
C GLY A 413 2.66 47.97 -8.05
N GLN A 414 2.80 49.29 -7.84
CA GLN A 414 1.69 50.24 -7.85
C GLN A 414 1.60 50.89 -9.22
N TYR A 415 0.44 50.79 -9.86
CA TYR A 415 0.18 51.31 -11.21
C TYR A 415 -1.21 51.97 -11.25
N GLU A 416 -1.56 52.53 -12.41
CA GLU A 416 -2.91 52.97 -12.67
C GLU A 416 -3.92 51.83 -12.51
N LYS A 417 -5.07 52.15 -11.93
CA LYS A 417 -6.12 51.18 -11.64
C LYS A 417 -6.52 50.44 -12.91
N MET A 418 -6.54 49.11 -12.85
CA MET A 418 -6.84 48.18 -13.96
C MET A 418 -5.80 48.13 -15.09
N GLY A 419 -4.74 48.94 -15.08
CA GLY A 419 -3.73 48.94 -16.15
C GLY A 419 -3.04 47.59 -16.31
N PRO A 420 -2.39 47.07 -15.25
CA PRO A 420 -1.79 45.74 -15.27
C PRO A 420 -2.80 44.61 -15.52
N ASP A 421 -4.00 44.70 -14.94
CA ASP A 421 -5.07 43.70 -15.12
C ASP A 421 -5.48 43.57 -16.60
N PHE A 422 -5.65 44.70 -17.29
CA PHE A 422 -5.89 44.73 -18.73
C PHE A 422 -4.73 44.09 -19.51
N GLU A 423 -3.49 44.42 -19.16
CA GLU A 423 -2.31 43.88 -19.83
C GLU A 423 -2.24 42.35 -19.71
N VAL A 424 -2.54 41.79 -18.53
CA VAL A 424 -2.57 40.33 -18.31
C VAL A 424 -3.64 39.66 -19.19
N VAL A 425 -4.85 40.22 -19.28
CA VAL A 425 -5.92 39.69 -20.15
C VAL A 425 -5.52 39.78 -21.62
N ARG A 426 -4.86 40.88 -22.02
CA ARG A 426 -4.35 41.05 -23.39
C ARG A 426 -3.31 39.99 -23.72
N ILE A 427 -2.34 39.76 -22.83
CA ILE A 427 -1.30 38.74 -23.00
C ILE A 427 -1.91 37.35 -23.13
N LEU A 428 -2.87 36.99 -22.26
CA LEU A 428 -3.56 35.70 -22.34
C LEU A 428 -4.21 35.52 -23.72
N SER A 429 -4.93 36.54 -24.19
CA SER A 429 -5.56 36.52 -25.52
C SER A 429 -4.53 36.38 -26.64
N GLU A 430 -3.41 37.11 -26.59
CA GLU A 430 -2.34 36.99 -27.59
C GLU A 430 -1.65 35.63 -27.59
N VAL A 431 -1.44 35.03 -26.41
CA VAL A 431 -0.87 33.68 -26.26
C VAL A 431 -1.81 32.65 -26.88
N LEU A 432 -3.09 32.66 -26.54
CA LEU A 432 -4.06 31.68 -27.06
C LEU A 432 -4.25 31.80 -28.58
N ASN A 433 -4.30 33.03 -29.10
CA ASN A 433 -4.32 33.29 -30.54
C ASN A 433 -3.05 32.80 -31.25
N ALA A 434 -1.87 33.07 -30.68
CA ALA A 434 -0.60 32.66 -31.29
C ALA A 434 -0.38 31.13 -31.24
N LEU A 435 -0.93 30.44 -30.23
CA LEU A 435 -0.92 28.99 -30.15
C LEU A 435 -1.91 28.32 -31.14
N ASN A 436 -2.91 29.07 -31.63
CA ASN A 436 -3.92 28.62 -32.59
C ASN A 436 -4.62 27.33 -32.16
N ILE A 437 -5.21 27.35 -30.96
CA ILE A 437 -5.85 26.19 -30.32
C ILE A 437 -7.37 26.08 -30.56
N GLY A 438 -7.91 26.91 -31.47
CA GLY A 438 -9.34 27.04 -31.72
C GLY A 438 -9.98 28.17 -30.92
N ASP A 439 -11.31 28.18 -30.90
CA ASP A 439 -12.10 29.20 -30.20
C ASP A 439 -11.97 29.06 -28.68
N TYR A 440 -11.95 30.19 -27.98
CA TYR A 440 -11.85 30.26 -26.54
C TYR A 440 -12.71 31.39 -25.95
N GLU A 441 -13.07 31.25 -24.68
CA GLU A 441 -13.76 32.27 -23.90
C GLU A 441 -12.93 32.60 -22.66
N ILE A 442 -12.76 33.89 -22.35
CA ILE A 442 -12.09 34.35 -21.12
C ILE A 442 -13.17 34.79 -20.13
N LYS A 443 -13.41 33.96 -19.10
CA LYS A 443 -14.30 34.31 -17.99
C LYS A 443 -13.59 35.25 -17.02
N LEU A 444 -14.24 36.35 -16.67
CA LEU A 444 -13.74 37.33 -15.70
C LEU A 444 -14.67 37.41 -14.50
N ASN A 445 -14.09 37.53 -13.31
CA ASN A 445 -14.82 37.80 -12.07
C ASN A 445 -13.95 38.65 -11.14
N HIS A 446 -14.56 39.28 -10.15
CA HIS A 446 -13.86 40.07 -9.14
C HIS A 446 -14.25 39.60 -7.74
N ARG A 447 -13.24 39.36 -6.88
CA ARG A 447 -13.46 38.77 -5.55
C ARG A 447 -14.47 39.56 -4.70
N LYS A 448 -14.36 40.89 -4.66
CA LYS A 448 -15.32 41.75 -3.94
C LYS A 448 -16.77 41.65 -4.45
N LEU A 449 -16.99 41.33 -5.73
CA LEU A 449 -18.34 41.12 -6.24
C LEU A 449 -18.90 39.80 -5.70
N LEU A 450 -18.11 38.74 -5.74
CA LEU A 450 -18.49 37.45 -5.15
C LEU A 450 -18.74 37.58 -3.64
N ASP A 451 -17.87 38.30 -2.93
CA ASP A 451 -18.02 38.56 -1.49
C ASP A 451 -19.37 39.25 -1.21
N GLY A 452 -19.67 40.34 -1.94
CA GLY A 452 -20.92 41.10 -1.78
C GLY A 452 -22.17 40.31 -2.16
N VAL A 453 -22.13 39.50 -3.22
CA VAL A 453 -23.25 38.64 -3.62
C VAL A 453 -23.56 37.61 -2.52
N LEU A 454 -22.54 36.96 -1.98
CA LEU A 454 -22.72 35.96 -0.92
C LEU A 454 -23.22 36.60 0.38
N GLU A 455 -22.77 37.81 0.69
CA GLU A 455 -23.25 38.58 1.83
C GLU A 455 -24.74 38.93 1.68
N ILE A 456 -25.15 39.45 0.52
CA ILE A 456 -26.56 39.78 0.22
C ILE A 456 -27.44 38.53 0.27
N CYS A 457 -26.94 37.38 -0.18
CA CYS A 457 -27.64 36.09 -0.07
C CYS A 457 -27.68 35.52 1.36
N GLY A 458 -27.13 36.20 2.35
CA GLY A 458 -27.18 35.80 3.76
C GLY A 458 -26.24 34.65 4.11
N VAL A 459 -25.17 34.43 3.34
CA VAL A 459 -24.21 33.35 3.61
C VAL A 459 -23.37 33.69 4.85
N PRO A 460 -23.37 32.85 5.90
CA PRO A 460 -22.57 33.10 7.10
C PRO A 460 -21.06 33.11 6.76
N PRO A 461 -20.25 34.01 7.35
CA PRO A 461 -18.81 34.09 7.08
C PRO A 461 -18.06 32.77 7.27
N ALA A 462 -18.47 31.96 8.24
CA ALA A 462 -17.88 30.64 8.51
C ALA A 462 -18.04 29.65 7.34
N LYS A 463 -19.10 29.79 6.53
CA LYS A 463 -19.39 28.91 5.38
C LYS A 463 -18.87 29.48 4.05
N PHE A 464 -18.32 30.69 4.07
CA PHE A 464 -17.94 31.43 2.87
C PHE A 464 -17.05 30.62 1.91
N ARG A 465 -15.96 30.03 2.44
CA ARG A 465 -15.01 29.23 1.63
C ARG A 465 -15.66 27.98 1.03
N THR A 466 -16.48 27.29 1.82
CA THR A 466 -17.18 26.07 1.38
C THR A 466 -18.16 26.39 0.26
N ILE A 467 -18.92 27.48 0.37
CA ILE A 467 -19.86 27.92 -0.67
C ILE A 467 -19.11 28.35 -1.95
N CYS A 468 -18.02 29.10 -1.82
CA CYS A 468 -17.17 29.42 -2.98
C CYS A 468 -16.65 28.17 -3.69
N SER A 469 -16.22 27.15 -2.94
CA SER A 469 -15.79 25.86 -3.51
C SER A 469 -16.94 25.14 -4.22
N SER A 470 -18.18 25.25 -3.74
CA SER A 470 -19.35 24.72 -4.43
C SER A 470 -19.66 25.47 -5.72
N ILE A 471 -19.55 26.81 -5.71
CA ILE A 471 -19.75 27.65 -6.91
C ILE A 471 -18.71 27.35 -7.98
N ASP A 472 -17.44 27.15 -7.60
CA ASP A 472 -16.35 26.79 -8.52
C ASP A 472 -16.63 25.47 -9.28
N LYS A 473 -17.41 24.56 -8.68
CA LYS A 473 -17.77 23.28 -9.32
C LYS A 473 -18.89 23.40 -10.35
N LEU A 474 -19.65 24.50 -10.36
CA LEU A 474 -20.77 24.72 -11.28
C LEU A 474 -20.30 24.79 -12.75
N ASP A 475 -19.04 25.12 -12.99
CA ASP A 475 -18.48 25.12 -14.34
C ASP A 475 -18.27 23.70 -14.92
N LYS A 476 -18.29 22.67 -14.06
CA LYS A 476 -18.04 21.26 -14.43
C LYS A 476 -19.27 20.37 -14.28
N GLN A 477 -20.34 20.89 -13.71
CA GLN A 477 -21.58 20.17 -13.40
C GLN A 477 -22.76 21.05 -13.80
N SER A 478 -23.73 20.54 -14.56
CA SER A 478 -24.92 21.32 -14.87
C SER A 478 -25.67 21.66 -13.58
N PHE A 479 -26.24 22.86 -13.50
CA PHE A 479 -26.94 23.40 -12.32
C PHE A 479 -28.05 22.47 -11.78
N GLU A 480 -28.63 21.63 -12.66
CA GLU A 480 -29.66 20.64 -12.34
C GLU A 480 -29.13 19.37 -11.66
N GLN A 481 -27.84 19.03 -11.82
CA GLN A 481 -27.20 17.88 -11.16
C GLN A 481 -26.76 18.20 -9.71
N ALA A 482 -27.43 19.16 -9.06
CA ALA A 482 -27.09 19.66 -7.73
C ALA A 482 -27.05 18.54 -6.68
N VAL A 483 -25.82 18.12 -6.35
CA VAL A 483 -25.33 17.41 -5.16
C VAL A 483 -26.30 16.36 -4.59
N ARG A 484 -26.00 15.09 -4.91
CA ARG A 484 -26.55 13.91 -4.23
C ARG A 484 -25.46 13.34 -3.31
N ALA A 485 -25.86 12.84 -2.14
CA ALA A 485 -24.93 12.15 -1.24
C ALA A 485 -24.52 10.77 -1.78
N THR A 486 -25.33 10.20 -2.68
CA THR A 486 -25.14 8.89 -3.29
C THR A 486 -25.28 8.96 -4.81
N GLU A 487 -24.67 8.00 -5.51
CA GLU A 487 -24.77 7.86 -6.97
C GLU A 487 -25.94 6.97 -7.41
N THR A 488 -26.91 6.75 -6.52
CA THR A 488 -28.03 5.83 -6.71
C THR A 488 -28.90 6.29 -7.87
N GLN A 489 -29.10 5.39 -8.83
CA GLN A 489 -29.85 5.60 -10.07
C GLN A 489 -31.29 5.10 -9.94
N VAL A 490 -31.52 4.01 -9.20
CA VAL A 490 -32.84 3.35 -9.11
C VAL A 490 -33.18 2.98 -7.67
N LEU A 491 -34.41 3.26 -7.24
CA LEU A 491 -34.97 2.78 -5.97
C LEU A 491 -35.97 1.65 -6.22
N VAL A 492 -35.70 0.46 -5.70
CA VAL A 492 -36.66 -0.66 -5.68
C VAL A 492 -37.58 -0.52 -4.47
N ALA A 493 -38.81 -0.10 -4.71
CA ALA A 493 -39.83 0.16 -3.70
C ALA A 493 -40.82 -1.01 -3.59
N ILE A 494 -40.65 -1.84 -2.56
CA ILE A 494 -41.57 -2.95 -2.29
C ILE A 494 -42.70 -2.49 -1.35
N LEU A 495 -43.94 -2.66 -1.82
CA LEU A 495 -45.16 -2.41 -1.05
C LEU A 495 -45.54 -3.69 -0.28
N GLY A 496 -45.38 -3.63 1.04
CA GLY A 496 -45.60 -4.77 1.93
C GLY A 496 -44.34 -5.11 2.71
N ASP A 497 -44.18 -6.39 3.07
CA ASP A 497 -43.13 -6.87 3.98
C ASP A 497 -42.21 -7.92 3.30
N LYS A 498 -42.27 -8.06 1.96
CA LYS A 498 -41.58 -9.09 1.18
C LYS A 498 -40.15 -8.68 0.80
N LEU A 499 -39.22 -8.74 1.76
CA LEU A 499 -37.80 -8.42 1.56
C LEU A 499 -37.12 -9.27 0.48
N ALA A 500 -37.50 -10.55 0.37
CA ALA A 500 -36.90 -11.48 -0.61
C ALA A 500 -37.05 -10.99 -2.06
N VAL A 501 -38.20 -10.42 -2.40
CA VAL A 501 -38.47 -9.84 -3.73
C VAL A 501 -37.59 -8.60 -3.97
N ALA A 502 -37.36 -7.79 -2.94
CA ALA A 502 -36.47 -6.63 -3.02
C ALA A 502 -35.03 -7.06 -3.31
N ALA A 503 -34.55 -8.08 -2.59
CA ALA A 503 -33.19 -8.60 -2.72
C ALA A 503 -32.95 -9.22 -4.10
N GLU A 504 -33.93 -9.93 -4.65
CA GLU A 504 -33.86 -10.50 -5.99
C GLU A 504 -33.74 -9.41 -7.07
N LEU A 505 -34.69 -8.46 -7.07
CA LEU A 505 -34.72 -7.37 -8.05
C LEU A 505 -33.49 -6.47 -7.98
N VAL A 506 -33.04 -6.11 -6.78
CA VAL A 506 -31.87 -5.25 -6.64
C VAL A 506 -30.58 -5.99 -7.06
N SER A 507 -30.50 -7.31 -6.83
CA SER A 507 -29.36 -8.13 -7.29
C SER A 507 -29.30 -8.20 -8.81
N GLU A 508 -30.45 -8.40 -9.48
CA GLU A 508 -30.54 -8.37 -10.95
C GLU A 508 -30.02 -7.04 -11.53
N LEU A 509 -30.30 -5.92 -10.86
CA LEU A 509 -29.81 -4.60 -11.26
C LEU A 509 -28.32 -4.42 -10.98
N TRP A 510 -27.81 -4.91 -9.85
CA TRP A 510 -26.39 -4.84 -9.51
C TRP A 510 -25.53 -5.71 -10.42
N ASP A 511 -26.03 -6.87 -10.86
CA ASP A 511 -25.32 -7.77 -11.77
C ASP A 511 -25.00 -7.12 -13.14
N VAL A 512 -25.75 -6.08 -13.51
CA VAL A 512 -25.53 -5.28 -14.73
C VAL A 512 -25.01 -3.86 -14.45
N ASP A 513 -24.42 -3.64 -13.27
CA ASP A 513 -23.82 -2.36 -12.84
C ASP A 513 -24.79 -1.18 -12.76
N ILE A 514 -26.10 -1.42 -12.60
CA ILE A 514 -27.07 -0.37 -12.26
C ILE A 514 -26.99 -0.10 -10.76
N LYS A 515 -26.71 1.16 -10.38
CA LYS A 515 -26.60 1.58 -8.99
C LYS A 515 -27.99 1.66 -8.35
N ALA A 516 -28.45 0.55 -7.78
CA ALA A 516 -29.77 0.45 -7.18
C ALA A 516 -29.71 0.38 -5.64
N GLU A 517 -30.75 0.92 -4.99
CA GLU A 517 -31.05 0.71 -3.57
C GLU A 517 -32.46 0.13 -3.44
N TYR A 518 -32.80 -0.49 -2.31
CA TYR A 518 -34.14 -1.00 -2.07
C TYR A 518 -34.72 -0.49 -0.75
N LYS A 519 -36.05 -0.37 -0.71
CA LYS A 519 -36.81 -0.01 0.49
C LYS A 519 -38.08 -0.84 0.56
N VAL A 520 -38.41 -1.31 1.76
CA VAL A 520 -39.60 -2.10 2.05
C VAL A 520 -40.49 -1.31 2.99
N HIS A 521 -41.71 -0.96 2.56
CA HIS A 521 -42.66 -0.20 3.37
C HIS A 521 -44.09 -0.31 2.78
N LYS A 522 -45.11 -0.33 3.64
CA LYS A 522 -46.52 -0.52 3.22
C LYS A 522 -47.11 0.67 2.45
N LYS A 523 -46.61 1.89 2.71
CA LYS A 523 -47.10 3.14 2.09
C LYS A 523 -46.22 3.57 0.94
N VAL A 524 -46.79 3.73 -0.26
CA VAL A 524 -46.14 4.27 -1.46
C VAL A 524 -45.52 5.64 -1.21
N MET A 525 -46.24 6.51 -0.51
CA MET A 525 -45.79 7.88 -0.19
C MET A 525 -44.42 7.90 0.52
N LYS A 526 -44.13 6.92 1.38
CA LYS A 526 -42.83 6.85 2.09
C LYS A 526 -41.67 6.46 1.18
N HIS A 527 -41.95 5.78 0.07
CA HIS A 527 -40.96 5.50 -0.96
C HIS A 527 -40.73 6.72 -1.83
N ILE A 528 -41.80 7.45 -2.20
CA ILE A 528 -41.71 8.69 -2.97
C ILE A 528 -40.96 9.78 -2.18
N GLU A 529 -41.32 10.00 -0.91
CA GLU A 529 -40.61 10.93 -0.02
C GLU A 529 -39.11 10.61 0.03
N TYR A 530 -38.77 9.33 0.23
CA TYR A 530 -37.37 8.90 0.27
C TYR A 530 -36.63 9.08 -1.06
N ALA A 531 -37.29 8.80 -2.19
CA ALA A 531 -36.72 8.99 -3.52
C ALA A 531 -36.49 10.48 -3.83
N ILE A 532 -37.41 11.37 -3.40
CA ILE A 532 -37.27 12.82 -3.53
C ILE A 532 -36.15 13.35 -2.63
N ASP A 533 -36.15 12.97 -1.34
CA ASP A 533 -35.16 13.40 -0.35
C ASP A 533 -33.74 12.94 -0.74
N SER A 534 -33.63 11.72 -1.27
CA SER A 534 -32.37 11.13 -1.74
C SER A 534 -32.06 11.46 -3.21
N LYS A 535 -32.95 12.19 -3.89
CA LYS A 535 -32.85 12.59 -5.30
C LYS A 535 -32.55 11.41 -6.25
N ILE A 536 -33.25 10.29 -6.07
CA ILE A 536 -33.13 9.11 -6.93
C ILE A 536 -34.07 9.29 -8.14
N PRO A 537 -33.57 9.25 -9.40
CA PRO A 537 -34.35 9.65 -10.57
C PRO A 537 -35.42 8.62 -10.97
N TRP A 538 -35.14 7.33 -10.77
CA TRP A 538 -36.05 6.25 -11.14
C TRP A 538 -36.46 5.42 -9.94
N MET A 539 -37.72 5.01 -9.90
CA MET A 539 -38.26 4.13 -8.86
C MET A 539 -39.03 2.97 -9.48
N VAL A 540 -38.72 1.75 -9.04
CA VAL A 540 -39.41 0.51 -9.43
C VAL A 540 -40.37 0.14 -8.30
N ILE A 541 -41.67 0.27 -8.53
CA ILE A 541 -42.71 -0.02 -7.55
C ILE A 541 -43.23 -1.44 -7.79
N VAL A 542 -43.24 -2.25 -6.72
CA VAL A 542 -43.71 -3.63 -6.75
C VAL A 542 -44.63 -3.88 -5.57
N GLY A 543 -45.92 -4.15 -5.87
CA GLY A 543 -46.92 -4.58 -4.91
C GLY A 543 -47.41 -6.00 -5.17
N GLU A 544 -48.38 -6.46 -4.36
CA GLU A 544 -48.94 -7.81 -4.50
C GLU A 544 -49.65 -8.03 -5.84
N ARG A 545 -50.30 -6.99 -6.36
CA ARG A 545 -50.97 -7.04 -7.66
C ARG A 545 -49.95 -7.19 -8.79
N GLU A 546 -48.94 -6.33 -8.79
CA GLU A 546 -47.86 -6.34 -9.79
C GLU A 546 -47.12 -7.68 -9.81
N LEU A 547 -46.88 -8.28 -8.65
CA LEU A 547 -46.27 -9.61 -8.53
C LEU A 547 -47.14 -10.72 -9.13
N ASN A 548 -48.44 -10.70 -8.88
CA ASN A 548 -49.36 -11.69 -9.42
C ASN A 548 -49.54 -11.57 -10.94
N GLU A 549 -49.43 -10.35 -11.46
CA GLU A 549 -49.55 -10.04 -12.89
C GLU A 549 -48.21 -10.13 -13.65
N GLY A 550 -47.08 -10.37 -12.95
CA GLY A 550 -45.75 -10.49 -13.57
C GLY A 550 -45.19 -9.18 -14.13
N ILE A 551 -45.67 -8.04 -13.63
CA ILE A 551 -45.29 -6.70 -14.07
C ILE A 551 -44.60 -5.92 -12.95
N VAL A 552 -43.98 -4.81 -13.30
CA VAL A 552 -43.46 -3.80 -12.35
C VAL A 552 -43.83 -2.41 -12.85
N LYS A 553 -44.00 -1.45 -11.93
CA LYS A 553 -44.26 -0.06 -12.30
C LYS A 553 -42.97 0.75 -12.22
N LEU A 554 -42.56 1.33 -13.34
CA LEU A 554 -41.41 2.22 -13.41
C LEU A 554 -41.91 3.67 -13.34
N LYS A 555 -41.48 4.39 -12.31
CA LYS A 555 -41.79 5.81 -12.09
C LYS A 555 -40.55 6.65 -12.30
N ASN A 556 -40.68 7.70 -13.12
CA ASN A 556 -39.72 8.80 -13.15
C ASN A 556 -40.13 9.82 -12.07
N ILE A 557 -39.22 10.11 -11.14
CA ILE A 557 -39.52 10.99 -10.00
C ILE A 557 -39.62 12.46 -10.42
N GLU A 558 -38.89 12.87 -11.45
CA GLU A 558 -38.87 14.26 -11.94
C GLU A 558 -40.11 14.60 -12.77
N THR A 559 -40.46 13.74 -13.74
CA THR A 559 -41.62 13.95 -14.63
C THR A 559 -42.92 13.43 -14.03
N THR A 560 -42.84 12.71 -12.91
CA THR A 560 -43.94 12.01 -12.22
C THR A 560 -44.67 10.94 -13.05
N THR A 561 -44.20 10.65 -14.26
CA THR A 561 -44.79 9.64 -15.16
C THR A 561 -44.57 8.23 -14.64
N GLU A 562 -45.60 7.39 -14.73
CA GLU A 562 -45.58 5.98 -14.33
C GLU A 562 -45.98 5.10 -15.50
N GLU A 563 -45.26 3.99 -15.69
CA GLU A 563 -45.55 3.01 -16.72
C GLU A 563 -45.43 1.59 -16.16
N ALA A 564 -46.35 0.70 -16.55
CA ALA A 564 -46.29 -0.71 -16.19
C ALA A 564 -45.54 -1.48 -17.28
N ILE A 565 -44.45 -2.15 -16.91
CA ILE A 565 -43.63 -2.95 -17.81
C ILE A 565 -43.57 -4.40 -17.34
N PRO A 566 -43.42 -5.38 -18.25
CA PRO A 566 -43.17 -6.77 -17.87
C PRO A 566 -41.91 -6.87 -17.01
N ARG A 567 -41.95 -7.65 -15.93
CA ARG A 567 -40.77 -7.82 -15.04
C ARG A 567 -39.55 -8.33 -15.81
N SER A 568 -39.75 -9.19 -16.81
CA SER A 568 -38.70 -9.73 -17.66
C SER A 568 -37.93 -8.68 -18.46
N ASN A 569 -38.51 -7.50 -18.70
CA ASN A 569 -37.90 -6.42 -19.47
C ASN A 569 -37.36 -5.27 -18.59
N LEU A 570 -37.43 -5.40 -17.26
CA LEU A 570 -37.05 -4.33 -16.33
C LEU A 570 -35.62 -3.85 -16.53
N VAL A 571 -34.67 -4.79 -16.63
CA VAL A 571 -33.25 -4.47 -16.76
C VAL A 571 -32.95 -3.74 -18.06
N GLY A 572 -33.43 -4.27 -19.20
CA GLY A 572 -33.21 -3.66 -20.51
C GLY A 572 -33.80 -2.26 -20.63
N GLU A 573 -35.00 -2.07 -20.08
CA GLU A 573 -35.68 -0.76 -20.08
C GLU A 573 -34.91 0.28 -19.24
N LEU A 574 -34.36 -0.13 -18.08
CA LEU A 574 -33.55 0.74 -17.24
C LEU A 574 -32.20 1.06 -17.87
N GLN A 575 -31.53 0.12 -18.52
CA GLN A 575 -30.27 0.38 -19.25
C GLN A 575 -30.48 1.41 -20.37
N GLN A 576 -31.57 1.26 -21.15
CA GLN A 576 -31.92 2.20 -22.22
C GLN A 576 -32.23 3.60 -21.68
N ARG A 577 -33.02 3.71 -20.60
CA ARG A 577 -33.43 5.00 -20.01
C ARG A 577 -32.29 5.70 -19.26
N LEU A 578 -31.37 4.95 -18.68
CA LEU A 578 -30.16 5.47 -18.03
C LEU A 578 -29.02 5.77 -19.03
N LYS A 579 -29.21 5.47 -20.32
CA LYS A 579 -28.21 5.63 -21.39
C LYS A 579 -26.89 4.92 -21.07
N LEU A 580 -26.98 3.73 -20.48
CA LEU A 580 -25.82 2.87 -20.25
C LEU A 580 -25.63 2.02 -21.52
N ASP A 581 -24.42 2.01 -22.09
CA ASP A 581 -24.10 1.09 -23.20
C ASP A 581 -24.23 -0.36 -22.69
N PRO A 582 -24.82 -1.28 -23.46
CA PRO A 582 -25.08 -2.66 -23.04
C PRO A 582 -23.82 -3.47 -22.78
#